data_AF-A0A402B774-F1
#
_entry.id   AF-A0A402B774-F1
#
_cell.length_a   1.000
_cell.length_b   1.000
_cell.length_c   1.000
_cell.angle_alpha   90.00
_cell.angle_beta   90.00
_cell.angle_gamma   90.00
#
_symmetry.space_group_name_H-M   'P 1'
#
loop_
_entity.id
_entity.type
_entity.pdbx_description
1 polymer ?
#
loop_
_entity_poly.entity_id
_entity_poly.type
_entity_poly.pdbx_seq_one_letter_code
_entity_poly.pdbx_strand_id
1 'polypeptide(L)'
;MEFEEAPETKKQIATSNKVIRKKRIAMAAALLLFALSSSIVGYSALYRPLIQQQRITATARARIVQTVQARATHAAQLSATVTAQNEAKATAVAYHQKNYAEMTSLSPIINDDLRNPDTYDWETGSGCSFKDSSYNTSVSQKGFFLPCIAQNIQLKNFVYQVDMNITKGDAGGLIVRAHSDTSRSYIFVVGQDGSYSIYYYEGNHKKAALALAEGYSEHINTGYHKENTLGVLASGTSLDFYINKKYTTSVIDTTLGSGQIGVLANNYKHSTEVIYSHARVWKF
;
A
#
# COMPACT_ATOMS: atom_id res chain seq x y z
N MET A 1 -76.67 -112.97 5.54
CA MET A 1 -75.22 -113.22 5.42
C MET A 1 -74.83 -112.72 4.05
N GLU A 2 -74.35 -111.49 3.96
CA GLU A 2 -73.38 -111.03 2.95
C GLU A 2 -72.99 -109.60 3.33
N PHE A 3 -71.72 -109.46 3.72
CA PHE A 3 -71.02 -108.20 3.93
C PHE A 3 -70.46 -107.79 2.57
N GLU A 4 -70.64 -106.53 2.17
CA GLU A 4 -69.85 -105.95 1.07
C GLU A 4 -69.31 -104.58 1.51
N GLU A 5 -68.03 -104.58 1.88
CA GLU A 5 -67.20 -103.41 2.16
C GLU A 5 -66.99 -102.58 0.88
N ALA A 6 -67.23 -101.28 0.95
CA ALA A 6 -66.88 -100.31 -0.10
C ALA A 6 -65.59 -99.54 0.26
N PRO A 7 -64.74 -99.19 -0.72
CA PRO A 7 -63.29 -99.15 -0.53
C PRO A 7 -62.74 -97.77 -0.14
N GLU A 8 -61.80 -97.77 0.81
CA GLU A 8 -61.05 -96.60 1.32
C GLU A 8 -60.22 -95.83 0.26
N THR A 9 -60.07 -96.35 -0.95
CA THR A 9 -59.12 -95.87 -1.96
C THR A 9 -59.48 -94.51 -2.60
N LYS A 10 -60.77 -94.15 -2.73
CA LYS A 10 -61.16 -92.86 -3.35
C LYS A 10 -60.98 -91.65 -2.41
N LYS A 11 -61.09 -91.84 -1.09
CA LYS A 11 -60.87 -90.78 -0.09
C LYS A 11 -59.40 -90.39 0.01
N GLN A 12 -58.47 -91.35 -0.12
CA GLN A 12 -57.03 -91.12 -0.08
C GLN A 12 -56.51 -90.30 -1.29
N ILE A 13 -57.07 -90.51 -2.50
CA ILE A 13 -56.64 -89.77 -3.71
C ILE A 13 -57.11 -88.30 -3.68
N ALA A 14 -58.33 -88.04 -3.19
CA ALA A 14 -58.88 -86.67 -3.08
C ALA A 14 -58.21 -85.84 -1.98
N THR A 15 -57.82 -86.47 -0.86
CA THR A 15 -57.01 -85.83 0.19
C THR A 15 -55.57 -85.61 -0.25
N SER A 16 -54.97 -86.56 -0.97
CA SER A 16 -53.64 -86.42 -1.58
C SER A 16 -53.57 -85.21 -2.55
N ASN A 17 -54.54 -85.06 -3.45
CA ASN A 17 -54.60 -83.91 -4.37
C ASN A 17 -54.82 -82.56 -3.67
N LYS A 18 -55.61 -82.49 -2.59
CA LYS A 18 -55.75 -81.27 -1.76
C LYS A 18 -54.46 -80.92 -1.02
N VAL A 19 -53.73 -81.91 -0.51
CA VAL A 19 -52.43 -81.72 0.15
C VAL A 19 -51.37 -81.25 -0.85
N ILE A 20 -51.34 -81.82 -2.06
CA ILE A 20 -50.44 -81.39 -3.15
C ILE A 20 -50.75 -79.95 -3.58
N ARG A 21 -52.04 -79.57 -3.72
CA ARG A 21 -52.44 -78.20 -4.09
C ARG A 21 -52.09 -77.18 -3.00
N LYS A 22 -52.29 -77.50 -1.71
CA LYS A 22 -51.84 -76.66 -0.58
C LYS A 22 -50.32 -76.53 -0.55
N LYS A 23 -49.57 -77.62 -0.78
CA LYS A 23 -48.10 -77.58 -0.88
C LYS A 23 -47.63 -76.72 -2.05
N ARG A 24 -48.31 -76.78 -3.21
CA ARG A 24 -48.00 -75.91 -4.38
C ARG A 24 -48.27 -74.43 -4.10
N ILE A 25 -49.38 -74.10 -3.43
CA ILE A 25 -49.71 -72.70 -3.06
C ILE A 25 -48.71 -72.17 -2.03
N ALA A 26 -48.37 -72.97 -1.00
CA ALA A 26 -47.36 -72.58 -0.01
C ALA A 26 -45.98 -72.39 -0.64
N MET A 27 -45.61 -73.24 -1.61
CA MET A 27 -44.36 -73.13 -2.36
C MET A 27 -44.33 -71.89 -3.27
N ALA A 28 -45.44 -71.57 -3.94
CA ALA A 28 -45.58 -70.36 -4.74
C ALA A 28 -45.51 -69.08 -3.88
N ALA A 29 -46.16 -69.08 -2.71
CA ALA A 29 -46.09 -67.97 -1.76
C ALA A 29 -44.67 -67.80 -1.18
N ALA A 30 -43.97 -68.90 -0.89
CA ALA A 30 -42.58 -68.87 -0.44
C ALA A 30 -41.64 -68.31 -1.52
N LEU A 31 -41.83 -68.68 -2.79
CA LEU A 31 -41.06 -68.14 -3.92
C LEU A 31 -41.31 -66.64 -4.12
N LEU A 32 -42.56 -66.17 -3.98
CA LEU A 32 -42.89 -64.74 -4.04
C LEU A 32 -42.25 -63.95 -2.89
N LEU A 33 -42.27 -64.49 -1.67
CA LEU A 33 -41.60 -63.87 -0.52
C LEU A 33 -40.08 -63.82 -0.71
N PHE A 34 -39.48 -64.85 -1.30
CA PHE A 34 -38.06 -64.85 -1.66
C PHE A 34 -37.72 -63.82 -2.74
N ALA A 35 -38.57 -63.64 -3.75
CA ALA A 35 -38.36 -62.63 -4.79
C ALA A 35 -38.46 -61.20 -4.21
N LEU A 36 -39.44 -60.95 -3.34
CA LEU A 36 -39.61 -59.66 -2.66
C LEU A 36 -38.45 -59.37 -1.70
N SER A 37 -38.00 -60.35 -0.92
CA SER A 37 -36.86 -60.18 0.00
C SER A 37 -35.55 -59.95 -0.74
N SER A 38 -35.30 -60.69 -1.84
CA SER A 38 -34.15 -60.48 -2.72
C SER A 38 -34.14 -59.08 -3.33
N SER A 39 -35.30 -58.57 -3.74
CA SER A 39 -35.46 -57.22 -4.27
C SER A 39 -35.16 -56.14 -3.22
N ILE A 40 -35.63 -56.32 -1.98
CA ILE A 40 -35.38 -55.39 -0.86
C ILE A 40 -33.89 -55.38 -0.49
N VAL A 41 -33.25 -56.55 -0.44
CA VAL A 41 -31.81 -56.66 -0.15
C VAL A 41 -30.97 -56.06 -1.27
N GLY A 42 -31.30 -56.31 -2.54
CA GLY A 42 -30.62 -55.68 -3.68
C GLY A 42 -30.75 -54.15 -3.66
N TYR A 43 -31.94 -53.64 -3.34
CA TYR A 43 -32.18 -52.21 -3.21
C TYR A 43 -31.40 -51.57 -2.05
N SER A 44 -31.37 -52.22 -0.88
CA SER A 44 -30.71 -51.68 0.31
C SER A 44 -29.19 -51.83 0.29
N ALA A 45 -28.67 -52.95 -0.20
CA ALA A 45 -27.24 -53.27 -0.18
C ALA A 45 -26.46 -52.75 -1.39
N LEU A 46 -27.10 -52.56 -2.55
CA LEU A 46 -26.42 -52.14 -3.78
C LEU A 46 -26.91 -50.78 -4.30
N TYR A 47 -28.22 -50.62 -4.46
CA TYR A 47 -28.78 -49.44 -5.13
C TYR A 47 -28.73 -48.16 -4.27
N ARG A 48 -29.14 -48.25 -2.99
CA ARG A 48 -29.03 -47.14 -2.03
C ARG A 48 -27.60 -46.58 -1.89
N PRO A 49 -26.56 -47.40 -1.62
CA PRO A 49 -25.20 -46.88 -1.46
C PRO A 49 -24.64 -46.28 -2.76
N LEU A 50 -24.99 -46.85 -3.94
CA LEU A 50 -24.61 -46.28 -5.24
C LEU A 50 -25.16 -44.85 -5.42
N ILE A 51 -26.46 -44.64 -5.18
CA ILE A 51 -27.09 -43.31 -5.28
C ILE A 51 -26.51 -42.36 -4.23
N GLN A 52 -26.24 -42.84 -3.01
CA GLN A 52 -25.59 -42.02 -1.98
C GLN A 52 -24.19 -41.58 -2.40
N GLN A 53 -23.37 -42.46 -2.98
CA GLN A 53 -22.05 -42.10 -3.49
C GLN A 53 -22.12 -41.08 -4.63
N GLN A 54 -23.09 -41.23 -5.54
CA GLN A 54 -23.31 -40.24 -6.60
C GLN A 54 -23.70 -38.87 -6.03
N ARG A 55 -24.59 -38.83 -5.02
CA ARG A 55 -24.98 -37.59 -4.33
C ARG A 55 -23.82 -36.93 -3.58
N ILE A 56 -23.00 -37.72 -2.87
CA ILE A 56 -21.80 -37.23 -2.17
C ILE A 56 -20.82 -36.63 -3.18
N THR A 57 -20.57 -37.34 -4.29
CA THR A 57 -19.65 -36.88 -5.35
C THR A 57 -20.16 -35.60 -6.01
N ALA A 58 -21.46 -35.52 -6.31
CA ALA A 58 -22.08 -34.32 -6.88
C ALA A 58 -21.99 -33.13 -5.91
N THR A 59 -22.25 -33.35 -4.61
CA THR A 59 -22.14 -32.31 -3.57
C THR A 59 -20.69 -31.86 -3.39
N ALA A 60 -19.73 -32.78 -3.39
CA ALA A 60 -18.30 -32.46 -3.31
C ALA A 60 -17.85 -31.63 -4.51
N ARG A 61 -18.25 -32.00 -5.74
CA ARG A 61 -17.98 -31.21 -6.95
C ARG A 61 -18.59 -29.81 -6.88
N ALA A 62 -19.86 -29.69 -6.44
CA ALA A 62 -20.51 -28.40 -6.28
C ALA A 62 -19.77 -27.49 -5.28
N ARG A 63 -19.34 -28.04 -4.13
CA ARG A 63 -18.53 -27.30 -3.15
C ARG A 63 -17.17 -26.87 -3.70
N ILE A 64 -16.50 -27.73 -4.46
CA ILE A 64 -15.23 -27.39 -5.12
C ILE A 64 -15.45 -26.24 -6.11
N VAL A 65 -16.46 -26.33 -6.98
CA VAL A 65 -16.78 -25.27 -7.95
C VAL A 65 -17.14 -23.96 -7.26
N GLN A 66 -17.96 -23.99 -6.21
CA GLN A 66 -18.27 -22.80 -5.40
C GLN A 66 -17.01 -22.18 -4.78
N THR A 67 -16.12 -23.00 -4.25
CA THR A 67 -14.86 -22.52 -3.66
C THR A 67 -13.93 -21.93 -4.71
N VAL A 68 -13.81 -22.57 -5.88
CA VAL A 68 -13.02 -22.06 -7.01
C VAL A 68 -13.60 -20.75 -7.51
N GLN A 69 -14.92 -20.66 -7.68
CA GLN A 69 -15.59 -19.44 -8.11
C GLN A 69 -15.41 -18.31 -7.09
N ALA A 70 -15.58 -18.59 -5.79
CA ALA A 70 -15.37 -17.59 -4.73
C ALA A 70 -13.92 -17.07 -4.72
N ARG A 71 -12.93 -17.96 -4.88
CA ARG A 71 -11.51 -17.58 -4.99
C ARG A 71 -11.23 -16.76 -6.24
N ALA A 72 -11.80 -17.14 -7.39
CA ALA A 72 -11.65 -16.40 -8.64
C ALA A 72 -12.25 -14.98 -8.54
N THR A 73 -13.44 -14.85 -7.96
CA THR A 73 -14.09 -13.55 -7.71
C THR A 73 -13.26 -12.69 -6.76
N HIS A 74 -12.76 -13.26 -5.65
CA HIS A 74 -11.92 -12.52 -4.71
C HIS A 74 -10.60 -12.06 -5.34
N ALA A 75 -9.96 -12.92 -6.14
CA ALA A 75 -8.75 -12.56 -6.88
C ALA A 75 -9.01 -11.45 -7.92
N ALA A 76 -10.13 -11.50 -8.63
CA ALA A 76 -10.54 -10.46 -9.55
C ALA A 76 -10.82 -9.13 -8.85
N GLN A 77 -11.49 -9.15 -7.69
CA GLN A 77 -11.74 -7.96 -6.87
C GLN A 77 -10.45 -7.32 -6.34
N LEU A 78 -9.51 -8.13 -5.86
CA LEU A 78 -8.20 -7.65 -5.40
C LEU A 78 -7.43 -7.00 -6.56
N SER A 79 -7.41 -7.65 -7.72
CA SER A 79 -6.73 -7.14 -8.92
C SER A 79 -7.34 -5.82 -9.41
N ALA A 80 -8.67 -5.72 -9.42
CA ALA A 80 -9.38 -4.49 -9.77
C ALA A 80 -9.08 -3.37 -8.77
N THR A 81 -9.03 -3.68 -7.47
CA THR A 81 -8.71 -2.68 -6.42
C THR A 81 -7.29 -2.15 -6.56
N VAL A 82 -6.31 -3.04 -6.77
CA VAL A 82 -4.90 -2.64 -6.98
C VAL A 82 -4.76 -1.80 -8.26
N THR A 83 -5.46 -2.17 -9.33
CA THR A 83 -5.43 -1.40 -10.59
C THR A 83 -6.00 0.00 -10.39
N ALA A 84 -7.18 0.12 -9.76
CA ALA A 84 -7.79 1.41 -9.46
C ALA A 84 -6.92 2.28 -8.55
N GLN A 85 -6.27 1.69 -7.54
CA GLN A 85 -5.33 2.39 -6.65
C GLN A 85 -4.09 2.89 -7.41
N ASN A 86 -3.54 2.09 -8.32
CA ASN A 86 -2.39 2.48 -9.13
C ASN A 86 -2.74 3.61 -10.10
N GLU A 87 -3.92 3.56 -10.74
CA GLU A 87 -4.41 4.62 -11.61
C GLU A 87 -4.65 5.94 -10.85
N ALA A 88 -5.27 5.87 -9.66
CA ALA A 88 -5.46 7.04 -8.80
C ALA A 88 -4.13 7.65 -8.36
N LYS A 89 -3.15 6.81 -7.96
CA LYS A 89 -1.80 7.27 -7.60
C LYS A 89 -1.08 7.92 -8.79
N ALA A 90 -1.13 7.30 -9.97
CA ALA A 90 -0.52 7.86 -11.18
C ALA A 90 -1.15 9.20 -11.57
N THR A 91 -2.47 9.33 -11.43
CA THR A 91 -3.20 10.59 -11.68
C THR A 91 -2.77 11.69 -10.71
N ALA A 92 -2.66 11.39 -9.42
CA ALA A 92 -2.18 12.34 -8.41
C ALA A 92 -0.74 12.79 -8.69
N VAL A 93 0.18 11.85 -8.99
CA VAL A 93 1.57 12.16 -9.36
C VAL A 93 1.61 13.08 -10.59
N ALA A 94 0.84 12.77 -11.64
CA ALA A 94 0.78 13.58 -12.85
C ALA A 94 0.25 15.00 -12.57
N TYR A 95 -0.75 15.14 -11.68
CA TYR A 95 -1.29 16.44 -11.28
C TYR A 95 -0.24 17.31 -10.57
N HIS A 96 0.41 16.80 -9.51
CA HIS A 96 1.43 17.55 -8.79
C HIS A 96 2.63 17.87 -9.69
N GLN A 97 3.07 16.90 -10.50
CA GLN A 97 4.15 17.10 -11.46
C GLN A 97 3.83 18.20 -12.48
N LYS A 98 2.59 18.23 -12.99
CA LYS A 98 2.13 19.26 -13.93
C LYS A 98 2.11 20.64 -13.27
N ASN A 99 1.54 20.76 -12.08
CA ASN A 99 1.48 22.04 -11.36
C ASN A 99 2.87 22.63 -11.10
N TYR A 100 3.83 21.81 -10.67
CA TYR A 100 5.21 22.25 -10.48
C TYR A 100 5.85 22.72 -11.79
N ALA A 101 5.65 21.97 -12.88
CA ALA A 101 6.20 22.32 -14.19
C ALA A 101 5.60 23.63 -14.74
N GLU A 102 4.29 23.84 -14.58
CA GLU A 102 3.62 25.08 -15.00
C GLU A 102 4.16 26.27 -14.21
N MET A 103 4.25 26.17 -12.87
CA MET A 103 4.76 27.23 -12.02
C MET A 103 6.22 27.57 -12.33
N THR A 104 7.08 26.56 -12.50
CA THR A 104 8.52 26.75 -12.77
C THR A 104 8.85 27.09 -14.22
N SER A 105 7.86 27.07 -15.12
CA SER A 105 8.01 27.58 -16.49
C SER A 105 7.97 29.12 -16.58
N LEU A 106 7.46 29.78 -15.55
CA LEU A 106 7.43 31.24 -15.44
C LEU A 106 8.79 31.79 -15.02
N SER A 107 8.98 33.10 -15.15
CA SER A 107 10.16 33.76 -14.59
C SER A 107 10.06 33.80 -13.06
N PRO A 108 11.09 33.34 -12.32
CA PRO A 108 11.07 33.42 -10.88
C PRO A 108 11.16 34.89 -10.42
N ILE A 109 10.46 35.21 -9.34
CA ILE A 109 10.50 36.55 -8.73
C ILE A 109 11.77 36.75 -7.88
N ILE A 110 12.43 35.66 -7.52
CA ILE A 110 13.73 35.63 -6.85
C ILE A 110 14.59 34.67 -7.64
N ASN A 111 15.74 35.14 -8.10
CA ASN A 111 16.73 34.33 -8.79
C ASN A 111 18.10 34.71 -8.24
N ASP A 112 18.44 34.11 -7.11
CA ASP A 112 19.64 34.39 -6.35
C ASP A 112 20.66 33.27 -6.59
N ASP A 113 21.82 33.61 -7.14
CA ASP A 113 22.88 32.63 -7.43
C ASP A 113 23.57 32.11 -6.16
N LEU A 114 23.31 32.71 -4.99
CA LEU A 114 23.88 32.40 -3.68
C LEU A 114 25.42 32.54 -3.64
N ARG A 115 25.96 33.51 -4.38
CA ARG A 115 27.41 33.73 -4.48
C ARG A 115 27.96 34.68 -3.43
N ASN A 116 27.18 35.68 -3.02
CA ASN A 116 27.58 36.74 -2.11
C ASN A 116 26.36 37.19 -1.28
N PRO A 117 26.59 37.87 -0.13
CA PRO A 117 25.51 38.52 0.59
C PRO A 117 24.70 39.47 -0.29
N ASP A 118 23.39 39.51 -0.08
CA ASP A 118 22.46 40.30 -0.89
C ASP A 118 21.29 40.85 -0.04
N THR A 119 20.23 41.31 -0.72
CA THR A 119 19.08 41.93 -0.06
C THR A 119 18.18 40.95 0.71
N TYR A 120 18.29 39.64 0.48
CA TYR A 120 17.51 38.64 1.20
C TYR A 120 18.12 38.29 2.57
N ASP A 121 19.30 38.81 2.86
CA ASP A 121 19.97 38.76 4.16
C ASP A 121 20.09 37.32 4.68
N TRP A 122 20.71 36.47 3.86
CA TRP A 122 21.05 35.10 4.24
C TRP A 122 21.99 35.09 5.45
N GLU A 123 21.63 34.30 6.46
CA GLU A 123 22.40 34.19 7.70
C GLU A 123 23.88 33.86 7.45
N THR A 124 24.76 34.48 8.21
CA THR A 124 26.19 34.16 8.22
C THR A 124 26.68 33.95 9.64
N GLY A 125 27.66 33.08 9.82
CA GLY A 125 28.10 32.62 11.15
C GLY A 125 27.44 31.30 11.55
N SER A 126 27.84 30.74 12.70
CA SER A 126 27.36 29.44 13.25
C SER A 126 27.47 28.21 12.34
N GLY A 127 28.06 28.35 11.14
CA GLY A 127 28.21 27.31 10.12
C GLY A 127 27.57 27.65 8.77
N CYS A 128 26.95 28.83 8.63
CA CYS A 128 26.47 29.40 7.36
C CYS A 128 27.49 30.43 6.82
N SER A 129 27.85 30.34 5.54
CA SER A 129 28.79 31.31 4.94
C SER A 129 28.74 31.33 3.41
N PHE A 130 29.07 32.48 2.82
CA PHE A 130 29.39 32.56 1.39
C PHE A 130 30.87 32.20 1.19
N LYS A 131 31.15 31.13 0.46
CA LYS A 131 32.51 30.65 0.20
C LYS A 131 32.61 30.06 -1.21
N ASP A 132 33.72 30.33 -1.90
CA ASP A 132 34.04 29.75 -3.20
C ASP A 132 32.91 29.96 -4.24
N SER A 133 32.27 31.13 -4.23
CA SER A 133 31.11 31.47 -5.08
C SER A 133 29.88 30.58 -4.88
N SER A 134 29.63 30.17 -3.64
CA SER A 134 28.47 29.37 -3.25
C SER A 134 28.09 29.64 -1.79
N TYR A 135 26.89 29.22 -1.38
CA TYR A 135 26.47 29.32 0.00
C TYR A 135 26.66 27.97 0.69
N ASN A 136 27.54 27.94 1.69
CA ASN A 136 27.96 26.74 2.39
C ASN A 136 27.30 26.68 3.78
N THR A 137 26.76 25.52 4.12
CA THR A 137 26.23 25.20 5.44
C THR A 137 26.96 24.01 6.02
N SER A 138 27.26 24.06 7.32
CA SER A 138 28.04 23.02 8.00
C SER A 138 27.57 22.76 9.42
N VAL A 139 27.59 21.50 9.84
CA VAL A 139 27.25 21.11 11.22
C VAL A 139 28.11 19.95 11.69
N SER A 140 28.79 20.14 12.81
CA SER A 140 29.71 19.14 13.39
C SER A 140 29.12 18.37 14.56
N GLN A 141 28.08 18.91 15.20
CA GLN A 141 27.43 18.27 16.34
C GLN A 141 26.52 17.14 15.87
N LYS A 142 26.78 15.92 16.37
CA LYS A 142 25.98 14.75 16.04
C LYS A 142 24.56 14.87 16.56
N GLY A 143 23.58 14.53 15.72
CA GLY A 143 22.15 14.59 16.03
C GLY A 143 21.55 15.99 15.91
N PHE A 144 22.27 16.92 15.29
CA PHE A 144 21.83 18.31 15.10
C PHE A 144 21.78 18.65 13.62
N PHE A 145 20.85 19.53 13.28
CA PHE A 145 20.86 20.26 12.03
C PHE A 145 21.21 21.72 12.31
N LEU A 146 21.84 22.38 11.34
CA LEU A 146 22.06 23.81 11.35
C LEU A 146 21.17 24.46 10.28
N PRO A 147 20.16 25.27 10.67
CA PRO A 147 19.40 26.07 9.73
C PRO A 147 20.21 27.30 9.30
N CYS A 148 20.05 27.70 8.05
CA CYS A 148 20.57 28.93 7.49
C CYS A 148 19.43 29.63 6.74
N ILE A 149 18.89 30.70 7.33
CA ILE A 149 17.64 31.34 6.90
C ILE A 149 17.92 32.62 6.11
N ALA A 150 17.11 32.87 5.07
CA ALA A 150 17.02 34.18 4.44
C ALA A 150 16.15 35.09 5.32
N GLN A 151 16.74 36.08 5.98
CA GLN A 151 16.05 36.81 7.05
C GLN A 151 15.04 37.84 6.51
N ASN A 152 15.29 38.39 5.33
CA ASN A 152 14.50 39.49 4.78
C ASN A 152 13.50 39.03 3.70
N ILE A 153 12.76 37.95 3.98
CA ILE A 153 11.74 37.44 3.07
C ILE A 153 10.60 36.74 3.83
N GLN A 154 9.36 36.99 3.42
CA GLN A 154 8.18 36.28 3.93
C GLN A 154 7.32 35.78 2.77
N LEU A 155 7.01 34.48 2.78
CA LEU A 155 6.26 33.79 1.73
C LEU A 155 5.06 33.03 2.31
N LYS A 156 3.95 32.97 1.55
CA LYS A 156 2.74 32.23 1.93
C LYS A 156 2.49 31.04 1.00
N ASN A 157 2.15 31.33 -0.25
CA ASN A 157 2.11 30.35 -1.34
C ASN A 157 3.24 30.64 -2.31
N PHE A 158 4.02 29.61 -2.61
CA PHE A 158 5.22 29.74 -3.43
C PHE A 158 5.73 28.39 -3.91
N VAL A 159 6.51 28.41 -4.98
CA VAL A 159 7.49 27.37 -5.28
C VAL A 159 8.86 27.89 -4.87
N TYR A 160 9.63 27.09 -4.13
CA TYR A 160 11.01 27.37 -3.76
C TYR A 160 11.89 26.23 -4.25
N GLN A 161 12.93 26.56 -5.03
CA GLN A 161 13.86 25.60 -5.62
C GLN A 161 15.30 26.03 -5.35
N VAL A 162 16.17 25.08 -5.00
CA VAL A 162 17.62 25.32 -4.79
C VAL A 162 18.41 24.13 -5.31
N ASP A 163 19.57 24.39 -5.90
CA ASP A 163 20.53 23.35 -6.27
C ASP A 163 21.43 23.05 -5.06
N MET A 164 21.46 21.78 -4.64
CA MET A 164 22.13 21.29 -3.42
C MET A 164 23.23 20.29 -3.78
N ASN A 165 24.36 20.39 -3.10
CA ASN A 165 25.47 19.43 -3.21
C ASN A 165 26.06 19.11 -1.83
N ILE A 166 25.93 17.85 -1.41
CA ILE A 166 26.54 17.37 -0.17
C ILE A 166 28.01 17.04 -0.46
N THR A 167 28.94 17.81 0.11
CA THR A 167 30.38 17.60 -0.09
C THR A 167 30.96 16.64 0.93
N LYS A 168 30.33 16.53 2.09
CA LYS A 168 30.75 15.65 3.19
C LYS A 168 29.59 15.41 4.16
N GLY A 169 29.55 14.22 4.77
CA GLY A 169 28.63 13.89 5.87
C GLY A 169 27.33 13.23 5.41
N ASP A 170 26.20 13.61 6.00
CA ASP A 170 24.98 12.81 5.90
C ASP A 170 23.92 13.41 4.96
N ALA A 171 23.46 14.63 5.25
CA ALA A 171 22.28 15.18 4.57
C ALA A 171 22.24 16.71 4.52
N GLY A 172 21.56 17.24 3.51
CA GLY A 172 21.18 18.65 3.38
C GLY A 172 19.68 18.79 3.22
N GLY A 173 19.19 19.99 2.91
CA GLY A 173 17.77 20.20 2.75
C GLY A 173 17.31 21.64 2.61
N LEU A 174 15.99 21.78 2.47
CA LEU A 174 15.29 23.05 2.41
C LEU A 174 14.49 23.29 3.69
N ILE A 175 14.42 24.56 4.08
CA ILE A 175 13.53 25.03 5.13
C ILE A 175 12.47 25.92 4.49
N VAL A 176 11.21 25.69 4.83
CA VAL A 176 10.09 26.50 4.35
C VAL A 176 9.17 26.89 5.49
N ARG A 177 8.55 28.06 5.33
CA ARG A 177 7.64 28.66 6.32
C ARG A 177 8.30 28.78 7.70
N ALA A 178 9.57 29.18 7.72
CA ALA A 178 10.31 29.39 8.96
C ALA A 178 9.82 30.63 9.72
N HIS A 179 9.87 30.52 11.03
CA HIS A 179 9.59 31.57 12.00
C HIS A 179 10.76 31.62 12.98
N SER A 180 11.78 32.44 12.70
CA SER A 180 13.01 32.48 13.51
C SER A 180 12.77 32.87 14.96
N ASP A 181 11.74 33.69 15.23
CA ASP A 181 11.32 34.11 16.58
C ASP A 181 10.89 32.94 17.49
N THR A 182 10.25 31.95 16.90
CA THR A 182 9.74 30.76 17.59
C THR A 182 10.52 29.49 17.23
N SER A 183 11.53 29.61 16.36
CA SER A 183 12.28 28.49 15.79
C SER A 183 11.36 27.40 15.21
N ARG A 184 10.25 27.78 14.56
CA ARG A 184 9.32 26.82 13.95
C ARG A 184 9.48 26.80 12.44
N SER A 185 9.41 25.64 11.82
CA SER A 185 9.54 25.50 10.37
C SER A 185 9.09 24.13 9.87
N TYR A 186 8.80 24.03 8.57
CA TYR A 186 8.85 22.73 7.88
C TYR A 186 10.23 22.52 7.28
N ILE A 187 10.72 21.30 7.39
CA ILE A 187 12.08 20.92 7.00
C ILE A 187 12.00 19.75 6.02
N PHE A 188 12.62 19.90 4.85
CA PHE A 188 12.78 18.86 3.85
C PHE A 188 14.24 18.44 3.78
N VAL A 189 14.55 17.26 4.30
CA VAL A 189 15.91 16.71 4.35
C VAL A 189 16.08 15.66 3.24
N VAL A 190 17.21 15.72 2.55
CA VAL A 190 17.63 14.74 1.54
C VAL A 190 19.03 14.24 1.89
N GLY A 191 19.15 12.93 2.07
CA GLY A 191 20.39 12.25 2.41
C GLY A 191 21.18 11.81 1.18
N GLN A 192 22.51 11.77 1.32
CA GLN A 192 23.38 11.27 0.25
C GLN A 192 23.15 9.78 -0.06
N ASP A 193 22.49 9.03 0.84
CA ASP A 193 22.15 7.62 0.70
C ASP A 193 20.84 7.37 -0.08
N GLY A 194 20.18 8.42 -0.57
CA GLY A 194 18.92 8.32 -1.31
C GLY A 194 17.68 8.34 -0.41
N SER A 195 17.84 8.62 0.89
CA SER A 195 16.72 8.85 1.80
C SER A 195 16.22 10.30 1.71
N TYR A 196 14.95 10.49 2.07
CA TYR A 196 14.38 11.80 2.34
C TYR A 196 13.49 11.76 3.58
N SER A 197 13.36 12.92 4.24
CA SER A 197 12.47 13.09 5.38
C SER A 197 11.88 14.49 5.41
N ILE A 198 10.63 14.59 5.83
CA ILE A 198 9.89 15.83 5.96
C ILE A 198 9.44 15.95 7.40
N TYR A 199 9.80 17.05 8.05
CA TYR A 199 9.49 17.31 9.45
C TYR A 199 8.76 18.62 9.64
N TYR A 200 7.93 18.67 10.68
CA TYR A 200 7.57 19.91 11.35
C TYR A 200 8.44 20.07 12.60
N TYR A 201 9.15 21.19 12.68
CA TYR A 201 9.96 21.55 13.84
C TYR A 201 9.18 22.55 14.71
N GLU A 202 8.88 22.17 15.96
CA GLU A 202 8.04 22.94 16.88
C GLU A 202 8.85 23.97 17.72
N GLY A 203 10.15 24.13 17.46
CA GLY A 203 11.03 25.11 18.12
C GLY A 203 11.37 24.85 19.59
N ASN A 204 10.67 23.94 20.27
CA ASN A 204 10.98 23.56 21.63
C ASN A 204 12.10 22.51 21.67
N HIS A 205 13.29 22.90 22.14
CA HIS A 205 14.47 22.03 22.27
C HIS A 205 14.27 20.76 23.12
N LYS A 206 13.14 20.63 23.85
CA LYS A 206 12.81 19.43 24.63
C LYS A 206 12.02 18.37 23.85
N LYS A 207 11.52 18.69 22.64
CA LYS A 207 10.76 17.74 21.81
C LYS A 207 11.52 17.46 20.52
N ALA A 208 11.48 16.21 20.09
CA ALA A 208 11.94 15.84 18.75
C ALA A 208 11.04 16.49 17.68
N ALA A 209 11.60 16.69 16.48
CA ALA A 209 10.82 17.11 15.32
C ALA A 209 9.72 16.08 14.99
N LEU A 210 8.56 16.54 14.57
CA LEU A 210 7.47 15.67 14.16
C LEU A 210 7.69 15.22 12.72
N ALA A 211 7.87 13.92 12.49
CA ALA A 211 7.95 13.36 11.15
C ALA A 211 6.58 13.40 10.46
N LEU A 212 6.52 14.02 9.29
CA LEU A 212 5.31 14.10 8.45
C LEU A 212 5.34 13.08 7.32
N ALA A 213 6.52 12.82 6.76
CA ALA A 213 6.76 11.79 5.77
C ALA A 213 8.25 11.42 5.70
N GLU A 214 8.55 10.19 5.31
CA GLU A 214 9.91 9.70 5.11
C GLU A 214 9.92 8.57 4.07
N GLY A 215 11.07 8.35 3.43
CA GLY A 215 11.23 7.26 2.49
C GLY A 215 12.52 7.35 1.69
N TYR A 216 12.54 6.65 0.56
CA TYR A 216 13.62 6.67 -0.42
C TYR A 216 13.11 7.18 -1.76
N SER A 217 13.97 7.82 -2.54
CA SER A 217 13.63 8.24 -3.90
C SER A 217 14.75 7.87 -4.88
N GLU A 218 14.37 7.21 -5.97
CA GLU A 218 15.25 6.95 -7.11
C GLU A 218 15.64 8.24 -7.87
N HIS A 219 14.99 9.36 -7.57
CA HIS A 219 15.29 10.65 -8.17
C HIS A 219 16.48 11.33 -7.50
N ILE A 220 16.99 10.82 -6.38
CA ILE A 220 18.16 11.38 -5.70
C ILE A 220 19.43 10.89 -6.39
N ASN A 221 20.29 11.82 -6.79
CA ASN A 221 21.65 11.51 -7.19
C ASN A 221 22.46 11.25 -5.91
N THR A 222 22.74 9.98 -5.63
CA THR A 222 23.37 9.52 -4.38
C THR A 222 24.89 9.69 -4.35
N GLY A 223 25.44 9.83 -3.14
CA GLY A 223 26.86 10.04 -2.89
C GLY A 223 27.27 11.51 -2.81
N TYR A 224 28.54 11.73 -2.50
CA TYR A 224 29.12 13.07 -2.39
C TYR A 224 29.35 13.72 -3.74
N HIS A 225 29.36 15.05 -3.74
CA HIS A 225 29.63 15.86 -4.93
C HIS A 225 28.59 15.66 -6.05
N LYS A 226 27.42 15.11 -5.71
CA LYS A 226 26.29 14.97 -6.62
C LYS A 226 25.31 16.12 -6.40
N GLU A 227 25.04 16.82 -7.50
CA GLU A 227 24.05 17.88 -7.51
C GLU A 227 22.64 17.30 -7.49
N ASN A 228 21.80 17.87 -6.65
CA ASN A 228 20.37 17.61 -6.59
C ASN A 228 19.61 18.93 -6.56
N THR A 229 18.70 19.16 -7.49
CA THR A 229 17.76 20.29 -7.45
C THR A 229 16.59 19.92 -6.53
N LEU A 230 16.51 20.55 -5.37
CA LEU A 230 15.40 20.36 -4.44
C LEU A 230 14.32 21.41 -4.69
N GLY A 231 13.05 21.03 -4.56
CA GLY A 231 11.92 21.91 -4.75
C GLY A 231 10.80 21.67 -3.74
N VAL A 232 10.16 22.74 -3.29
CA VAL A 232 8.92 22.69 -2.49
C VAL A 232 7.88 23.62 -3.10
N LEU A 233 6.69 23.10 -3.38
CA LEU A 233 5.50 23.89 -3.71
C LEU A 233 4.62 23.97 -2.46
N ALA A 234 4.56 25.13 -1.85
CA ALA A 234 3.70 25.42 -0.71
C ALA A 234 2.44 26.15 -1.20
N SER A 235 1.26 25.55 -1.01
CA SER A 235 -0.04 26.12 -1.40
C SER A 235 -1.09 25.87 -0.33
N GLY A 236 -1.53 26.93 0.35
CA GLY A 236 -2.46 26.80 1.47
C GLY A 236 -1.88 25.89 2.56
N THR A 237 -2.49 24.74 2.80
CA THR A 237 -2.06 23.74 3.79
C THR A 237 -1.26 22.58 3.17
N SER A 238 -1.09 22.56 1.85
CA SER A 238 -0.36 21.52 1.12
C SER A 238 1.08 21.94 0.87
N LEU A 239 1.99 20.99 1.06
CA LEU A 239 3.40 21.10 0.73
C LEU A 239 3.75 19.91 -0.17
N ASP A 240 4.09 20.18 -1.42
CA ASP A 240 4.54 19.17 -2.38
C ASP A 240 6.06 19.25 -2.53
N PHE A 241 6.73 18.10 -2.52
CA PHE A 241 8.18 18.01 -2.50
C PHE A 241 8.69 17.37 -3.78
N TYR A 242 9.77 17.94 -4.31
CA TYR A 242 10.35 17.57 -5.58
C TYR A 242 11.85 17.39 -5.42
N ILE A 243 12.38 16.37 -6.08
CA ILE A 243 13.81 16.10 -6.17
C ILE A 243 14.15 15.96 -7.64
N ASN A 244 15.14 16.70 -8.11
CA ASN A 244 15.54 16.74 -9.52
C ASN A 244 14.35 17.00 -10.46
N LYS A 245 13.49 17.95 -10.03
CA LYS A 245 12.25 18.38 -10.73
C LYS A 245 11.20 17.27 -10.89
N LYS A 246 11.33 16.15 -10.17
CA LYS A 246 10.37 15.06 -10.13
C LYS A 246 9.61 15.06 -8.81
N TYR A 247 8.29 14.93 -8.91
CA TYR A 247 7.42 14.81 -7.74
C TYR A 247 7.85 13.60 -6.89
N THR A 248 8.02 13.83 -5.59
CA THR A 248 8.42 12.79 -4.63
C THR A 248 7.28 12.44 -3.69
N THR A 249 6.70 13.44 -3.02
CA THR A 249 5.58 13.24 -2.08
C THR A 249 4.90 14.57 -1.77
N SER A 250 3.79 14.52 -1.03
CA SER A 250 3.05 15.68 -0.54
C SER A 250 2.66 15.46 0.92
N VAL A 251 2.65 16.53 1.73
CA VAL A 251 2.04 16.51 3.07
C VAL A 251 0.97 17.60 3.17
N ILE A 252 -0.03 17.36 4.01
CA ILE A 252 -1.05 18.36 4.37
C ILE A 252 -0.89 18.66 5.85
N ASP A 253 -0.59 19.92 6.17
CA ASP A 253 -0.45 20.38 7.54
C ASP A 253 -0.92 21.84 7.65
N THR A 254 -1.64 22.16 8.72
CA THR A 254 -2.28 23.48 8.91
C THR A 254 -1.52 24.39 9.88
N THR A 255 -0.38 23.93 10.41
CA THR A 255 0.30 24.58 11.53
C THR A 255 0.97 25.89 11.14
N LEU A 256 1.71 25.92 10.03
CA LEU A 256 2.38 27.12 9.52
C LEU A 256 1.83 27.50 8.15
N GLY A 257 1.25 28.68 8.03
CA GLY A 257 0.67 29.18 6.77
C GLY A 257 1.61 30.05 5.93
N SER A 258 2.67 30.58 6.52
CA SER A 258 3.66 31.46 5.87
C SER A 258 4.97 31.43 6.65
N GLY A 259 6.05 31.94 6.09
CA GLY A 259 7.32 32.11 6.80
C GLY A 259 8.46 32.47 5.86
N GLN A 260 9.65 32.52 6.43
CA GLN A 260 10.91 32.61 5.72
C GLN A 260 11.24 31.30 5.01
N ILE A 261 12.26 31.35 4.16
CA ILE A 261 12.87 30.19 3.50
C ILE A 261 14.32 30.06 3.95
N GLY A 262 14.87 28.87 3.79
CA GLY A 262 16.26 28.64 4.09
C GLY A 262 16.76 27.31 3.56
N VAL A 263 17.97 26.99 3.96
CA VAL A 263 18.65 25.73 3.69
C VAL A 263 19.25 25.19 4.99
N LEU A 264 19.77 23.96 4.98
CA LEU A 264 20.36 23.39 6.19
C LEU A 264 21.49 22.40 5.92
N ALA A 265 22.32 22.15 6.93
CA ALA A 265 23.13 20.93 7.01
C ALA A 265 22.57 20.05 8.13
N ASN A 266 22.53 18.73 7.95
CA ASN A 266 22.02 17.80 8.95
C ASN A 266 23.01 16.67 9.22
N ASN A 267 23.46 16.56 10.47
CA ASN A 267 24.39 15.54 10.92
C ASN A 267 23.65 14.51 11.76
N TYR A 268 23.39 13.35 11.16
CA TYR A 268 22.86 12.19 11.87
C TYR A 268 23.99 11.46 12.63
N LYS A 269 25.14 11.31 11.99
CA LYS A 269 26.29 10.53 12.46
C LYS A 269 27.63 11.20 12.14
N HIS A 270 27.74 11.93 11.03
CA HIS A 270 28.99 12.50 10.53
C HIS A 270 28.89 14.02 10.39
N SER A 271 29.98 14.72 10.73
CA SER A 271 30.12 16.15 10.43
C SER A 271 29.80 16.39 8.96
N THR A 272 28.86 17.31 8.72
CA THR A 272 28.20 17.48 7.43
C THR A 272 28.46 18.87 6.88
N GLU A 273 28.79 18.95 5.60
CA GLU A 273 29.02 20.17 4.83
C GLU A 273 28.21 20.07 3.53
N VAL A 274 27.45 21.12 3.23
CA VAL A 274 26.55 21.17 2.07
C VAL A 274 26.72 22.52 1.39
N ILE A 275 26.77 22.50 0.07
CA ILE A 275 26.86 23.68 -0.77
C ILE A 275 25.53 23.88 -1.49
N TYR A 276 25.08 25.13 -1.54
CA TYR A 276 23.85 25.56 -2.20
C TYR A 276 24.14 26.62 -3.26
N SER A 277 23.36 26.57 -4.34
CA SER A 277 23.37 27.55 -5.41
C SER A 277 21.99 27.72 -6.04
N HIS A 278 21.79 28.86 -6.71
CA HIS A 278 20.61 29.16 -7.51
C HIS A 278 19.25 28.98 -6.77
N ALA A 279 19.07 29.72 -5.69
CA ALA A 279 17.79 29.85 -5.01
C ALA A 279 16.78 30.59 -5.88
N ARG A 280 15.69 29.91 -6.23
CA ARG A 280 14.62 30.43 -7.08
C ARG A 280 13.27 30.37 -6.39
N VAL A 281 12.50 31.44 -6.50
CA VAL A 281 11.14 31.51 -5.93
C VAL A 281 10.13 31.99 -6.96
N TRP A 282 8.97 31.34 -7.00
CA TRP A 282 7.77 31.79 -7.72
C TRP A 282 6.64 31.98 -6.70
N LYS A 283 5.89 33.08 -6.77
CA LYS A 283 4.72 33.34 -5.88
C LYS A 283 3.41 33.30 -6.66
N PHE A 284 2.32 32.97 -5.97
CA PHE A 284 0.95 32.93 -6.50
C PHE A 284 -0.09 33.17 -5.41
#